data_AF-A0A945AJR3-F1
#
_entry.id   AF-A0A945AJR3-F1
#
_cell.length_a   1.000
_cell.length_b   1.000
_cell.length_c   1.000
_cell.angle_alpha   90.00
_cell.angle_beta   90.00
_cell.angle_gamma   90.00
#
_symmetry.space_group_name_H-M   'P 1'
#
loop_
_entity.id
_entity.type
_entity.pdbx_description
1 polymer ?
#
loop_
_entity_poly.entity_id
_entity_poly.type
_entity_poly.pdbx_seq_one_letter_code
_entity_poly.pdbx_strand_id
1 'polypeptide(L)'
;MDGRDRALDKIFVERLWRTVKYEEIYLKQHDNVQSLLIGLTDYFVFYNQERSHQSLGYETPDTVYQTAMGGGVKIVDKYKNTEIVGTV
;
A
#
# COMPACT_ATOMS: atom_id res chain seq x y z
N MET A 1 -21.92 9.27 -16.91
CA MET A 1 -21.46 7.91 -16.53
C MET A 1 -19.95 7.89 -16.76
N ASP A 2 -19.20 8.57 -15.89
CA ASP A 2 -17.76 8.78 -16.11
C ASP A 2 -16.97 7.56 -15.68
N GLY A 3 -16.54 6.77 -16.66
CA GLY A 3 -15.68 5.59 -16.49
C GLY A 3 -14.21 5.93 -16.22
N ARG A 4 -13.90 7.18 -15.86
CA ARG A 4 -12.52 7.69 -15.75
C ARG A 4 -11.86 7.29 -14.42
N ASP A 5 -12.58 7.36 -13.31
CA ASP A 5 -12.04 6.96 -12.00
C ASP A 5 -11.82 5.44 -11.90
N ARG A 6 -12.76 4.62 -12.39
CA ARG A 6 -12.61 3.15 -12.39
C ARG A 6 -11.43 2.66 -13.23
N ALA A 7 -11.07 3.39 -14.27
CA ALA A 7 -9.90 3.05 -15.10
C ALA A 7 -8.60 3.26 -14.32
N LEU A 8 -8.54 4.31 -13.48
CA LEU A 8 -7.37 4.59 -12.64
C LEU A 8 -7.22 3.52 -11.55
N ASP A 9 -8.28 3.17 -10.84
CA ASP A 9 -8.27 2.08 -9.84
C ASP A 9 -7.74 0.78 -10.45
N LYS A 10 -8.22 0.42 -11.64
CA LYS A 10 -7.78 -0.78 -12.36
C LYS A 10 -6.28 -0.76 -12.67
N ILE A 11 -5.77 0.38 -13.15
CA ILE A 11 -4.34 0.54 -13.48
C ILE A 11 -3.49 0.44 -12.21
N PHE A 12 -3.93 1.05 -11.10
CA PHE A 12 -3.21 0.97 -9.82
C PHE A 12 -3.17 -0.47 -9.28
N VAL A 13 -4.31 -1.17 -9.29
CA VAL A 13 -4.40 -2.57 -8.86
C VAL A 13 -3.52 -3.47 -9.74
N GLU A 14 -3.55 -3.31 -11.06
CA GLU A 14 -2.70 -4.08 -11.97
C GLU A 14 -1.21 -3.82 -11.73
N ARG A 15 -0.82 -2.56 -11.51
CA ARG A 15 0.56 -2.19 -11.21
C ARG A 15 1.03 -2.79 -9.88
N LEU A 16 0.19 -2.74 -8.85
CA LEU A 16 0.46 -3.36 -7.54
C LEU A 16 0.71 -4.86 -7.71
N TRP A 17 -0.22 -5.57 -8.37
CA TRP A 17 -0.10 -7.02 -8.57
C TRP A 17 1.09 -7.41 -9.43
N ARG A 18 1.50 -6.57 -10.39
CA ARG A 18 2.72 -6.80 -11.14
C ARG A 18 3.93 -6.80 -10.20
N THR A 19 4.08 -5.77 -9.37
CA THR A 19 5.20 -5.67 -8.43
C THR A 19 5.21 -6.84 -7.43
N VAL A 20 4.07 -7.16 -6.83
CA VAL A 20 3.92 -8.30 -5.90
C VAL A 20 4.36 -9.61 -6.55
N LYS A 21 3.95 -9.86 -7.81
CA LYS A 21 4.35 -11.07 -8.52
C LYS A 21 5.86 -11.15 -8.75
N TYR A 22 6.49 -10.04 -9.14
CA TYR A 22 7.92 -10.03 -9.43
C TYR A 22 8.80 -10.06 -8.18
N GLU A 23 8.42 -9.36 -7.12
CA GLU A 23 9.26 -9.20 -5.93
C GLU A 23 9.02 -10.29 -4.87
N GLU A 24 7.79 -10.79 -4.74
CA GLU A 24 7.45 -11.80 -3.72
C GLU A 24 7.30 -13.18 -4.38
N ILE A 25 6.39 -13.33 -5.34
CA ILE A 25 5.95 -14.65 -5.84
C ILE A 25 6.99 -15.32 -6.74
N TYR A 26 7.67 -14.57 -7.61
CA TYR A 26 8.66 -15.13 -8.53
C TYR A 26 10.05 -15.30 -7.91
N LEU A 27 10.38 -14.51 -6.89
CA LEU A 27 11.67 -14.60 -6.20
C LEU A 27 11.64 -15.64 -5.07
N LYS A 28 10.50 -15.85 -4.41
CA LYS A 28 10.35 -16.84 -3.35
C LYS A 28 9.65 -18.08 -3.89
N GLN A 29 10.35 -19.21 -3.91
CA GLN A 29 9.70 -20.50 -4.07
C GLN A 29 8.92 -20.81 -2.79
N HIS A 30 7.61 -20.57 -2.83
CA HIS A 30 6.73 -20.99 -1.75
C HIS A 30 6.31 -22.45 -1.97
N ASP A 31 6.70 -23.32 -1.05
CA ASP A 31 6.35 -24.75 -1.10
C ASP A 31 4.86 -25.01 -0.78
N ASN A 32 4.20 -24.07 -0.11
CA ASN A 32 2.81 -24.22 0.32
C ASN A 32 2.05 -22.89 0.29
N VAL A 33 0.74 -22.96 0.07
CA VAL A 33 -0.18 -21.81 0.02
C VAL A 33 -0.16 -21.02 1.33
N GLN A 34 0.02 -21.69 2.47
CA GLN A 34 0.14 -21.04 3.78
C GLN A 34 1.39 -20.14 3.87
N SER A 35 2.54 -20.62 3.36
CA SER A 35 3.77 -19.82 3.30
C SER A 35 3.63 -18.61 2.38
N LEU A 36 2.94 -18.79 1.24
CA LEU A 36 2.62 -17.70 0.33
C LEU A 36 1.74 -16.63 1.00
N LEU A 37 0.71 -17.03 1.77
CA LEU A 37 -0.16 -16.08 2.47
C LEU A 37 0.60 -15.27 3.53
N ILE A 38 1.50 -15.91 4.28
CA ILE A 38 2.34 -15.22 5.27
C ILE A 38 3.28 -14.24 4.56
N GLY A 39 4.01 -14.70 3.53
CA GLY A 39 4.90 -13.83 2.75
C GLY A 39 4.18 -12.65 2.09
N LEU A 40 2.98 -12.89 1.58
CA LEU A 40 2.12 -11.83 1.03
C LEU A 40 1.71 -10.81 2.10
N THR A 41 1.38 -11.27 3.31
CA THR A 41 1.01 -10.40 4.44
C THR A 41 2.20 -9.53 4.84
N ASP A 42 3.37 -10.12 5.01
CA ASP A 42 4.60 -9.41 5.35
C ASP A 42 4.99 -8.41 4.24
N TYR A 43 4.86 -8.82 2.98
CA TYR A 43 5.11 -7.96 1.83
C TYR A 43 4.18 -6.74 1.83
N PHE A 44 2.89 -6.91 2.16
CA PHE A 44 1.96 -5.78 2.25
C PHE A 44 2.25 -4.87 3.44
N VAL A 45 2.76 -5.39 4.55
CA VAL A 45 3.23 -4.55 5.67
C VAL A 45 4.43 -3.72 5.21
N PHE A 46 5.43 -4.35 4.60
CA PHE A 46 6.61 -3.67 4.03
C PHE A 46 6.23 -2.61 2.99
N TYR A 47 5.34 -2.96 2.05
CA TYR A 47 4.88 -2.05 1.00
C TYR A 47 4.20 -0.80 1.57
N ASN A 48 3.41 -0.95 2.65
CA ASN A 48 2.70 0.17 3.25
C ASN A 48 3.57 1.00 4.20
N GLN A 49 4.56 0.41 4.87
CA GLN A 49 5.30 1.06 5.95
C GLN A 49 6.70 1.55 5.57
N GLU A 50 7.39 0.86 4.66
CA GLU A 50 8.81 1.14 4.37
C GLU A 50 9.04 1.69 2.97
N ARG A 51 8.19 1.33 2.00
CA ARG A 51 8.39 1.74 0.61
C ARG A 51 7.91 3.16 0.36
N SER A 52 8.85 4.07 0.08
CA SER A 52 8.55 5.41 -0.39
C SER A 52 8.07 5.38 -1.85
N HIS A 53 6.94 6.03 -2.13
CA HIS A 53 6.40 6.11 -3.49
C HIS A 53 6.61 7.50 -4.05
N GLN A 54 7.30 7.61 -5.18
CA GLN A 54 7.50 8.89 -5.88
C GLN A 54 6.16 9.56 -6.25
N SER A 55 5.14 8.77 -6.59
CA SER A 55 3.79 9.28 -6.87
C SER A 55 3.10 9.90 -5.65
N LEU A 56 3.55 9.57 -4.44
CA LEU A 56 3.06 10.10 -3.17
C LEU A 56 4.02 11.15 -2.58
N GLY A 57 4.98 11.67 -3.35
CA GLY A 57 5.96 12.63 -2.85
C GLY A 57 7.06 12.01 -1.98
N TYR A 58 7.40 10.74 -2.22
CA TYR A 58 8.34 9.94 -1.41
C TYR A 58 7.85 9.61 0.00
N GLU A 59 6.58 9.85 0.28
CA GLU A 59 5.88 9.38 1.47
C GLU A 59 5.49 7.90 1.34
N THR A 60 5.25 7.25 2.47
CA THR A 60 4.76 5.88 2.51
C THR A 60 3.23 5.89 2.44
N PRO A 61 2.59 4.80 1.95
CA PRO A 61 1.14 4.75 1.88
C PRO A 61 0.49 4.96 3.25
N ASP A 62 1.12 4.47 4.33
CA ASP A 62 0.63 4.65 5.70
C ASP A 62 0.56 6.13 6.10
N THR A 63 1.60 6.93 5.81
CA THR A 63 1.60 8.38 6.13
C THR A 63 0.58 9.14 5.29
N VAL A 64 0.41 8.76 4.01
CA VAL A 64 -0.61 9.33 3.12
C VAL A 64 -2.03 9.01 3.59
N TYR A 65 -2.33 7.76 3.97
CA TYR A 65 -3.67 7.39 4.42
C TYR A 65 -4.01 7.94 5.83
N GLN A 66 -2.99 8.13 6.69
CA GLN A 66 -3.14 8.83 7.96
C GLN A 66 -3.45 10.31 7.78
N THR A 67 -2.69 10.99 6.91
CA THR A 67 -2.68 12.46 6.82
C THR A 67 -3.56 13.00 5.68
N ALA A 68 -4.00 12.13 4.77
CA ALA A 68 -4.65 12.48 3.50
C ALA A 68 -3.81 13.38 2.58
N MET A 69 -2.49 13.47 2.81
CA MET A 69 -1.57 14.25 1.99
C MET A 69 -1.14 13.43 0.78
N GLY A 70 -1.28 13.97 -0.43
CA GLY A 70 -0.92 13.27 -1.68
C GLY A 70 -2.09 12.64 -2.45
N GLY A 71 -3.34 13.00 -2.11
CA GLY A 71 -4.54 12.60 -2.86
C GLY A 71 -5.15 11.26 -2.45
N GLY A 72 -4.63 10.62 -1.39
CA GLY A 72 -5.25 9.44 -0.78
C GLY A 72 -6.46 9.80 0.10
N VAL A 73 -7.51 8.98 0.05
CA VAL A 73 -8.67 9.11 0.94
C VAL A 73 -8.27 8.76 2.38
N LYS A 74 -8.61 9.63 3.35
CA LYS A 74 -8.36 9.36 4.77
C LYS A 74 -9.16 8.14 5.22
N ILE A 75 -8.48 7.06 5.63
CA ILE A 75 -9.14 5.86 6.14
C ILE A 75 -9.32 6.01 7.66
N VAL A 76 -10.36 6.73 8.06
CA VAL A 76 -10.62 7.11 9.46
C VAL A 76 -10.81 5.89 10.37
N ASP A 77 -11.38 4.80 9.86
CA ASP A 77 -11.59 3.57 10.67
C ASP A 77 -10.31 2.80 10.99
N LYS A 78 -9.31 2.87 10.10
CA LYS A 78 -8.01 2.20 10.29
C LYS A 78 -7.01 3.09 11.04
N TYR A 79 -7.09 4.40 10.84
CA TYR A 79 -6.20 5.41 11.46
C TYR A 79 -6.99 6.37 12.36
N LYS A 80 -7.71 5.82 13.36
CA LYS A 80 -8.40 6.63 14.37
C LYS A 80 -7.36 7.37 15.21
N ASN A 81 -7.14 8.65 14.87
CA ASN A 81 -6.42 9.65 15.66
C ASN A 81 -5.24 9.10 16.48
N THR A 82 -4.08 8.95 15.84
CA THR A 82 -2.85 9.25 16.58
C THR A 82 -2.84 10.76 16.72
N GLU A 83 -3.39 11.23 17.83
CA GLU A 83 -3.14 12.58 18.30
C GLU A 83 -1.64 12.83 18.19
N ILE A 84 -1.28 13.92 17.55
CA ILE A 84 0.04 14.53 17.59
C ILE A 84 0.43 14.75 19.07
N VAL A 85 0.90 13.69 19.74
CA VAL A 85 1.57 13.79 21.01
C VAL A 85 2.89 14.48 20.72
N GLY A 86 3.02 15.66 21.34
CA GLY A 86 3.89 16.73 20.91
C GLY A 86 5.37 16.40 20.73
N THR A 87 6.03 17.28 20.00
CA THR A 87 7.33 17.77 20.43
C THR A 87 7.30 19.29 20.37
N VAL A 88 7.74 19.87 21.47
CA VAL A 88 7.91 21.29 21.81
C VAL A 88 8.66 22.06 20.74
#